data_AF-A0A957ZVG2-F1
#
_entry.id   AF-A0A957ZVG2-F1
#
_cell.length_a   1.000
_cell.length_b   1.000
_cell.length_c   1.000
_cell.angle_alpha   90.00
_cell.angle_beta   90.00
_cell.angle_gamma   90.00
#
_symmetry.space_group_name_H-M   'P 1'
#
loop_
_entity.id
_entity.type
_entity.pdbx_description
1 polymer ?
#
loop_
_entity_poly.entity_id
_entity_poly.type
_entity_poly.pdbx_seq_one_letter_code
_entity_poly.pdbx_strand_id
1 'polypeptide(L)'
;MSSEIKRSPWTPFLHRLEQLAHDEGDSSDLAIQKTLVLTFALIMSIAGILWGAIYLIWDEPIASFWPFAYSFFSLVNIILLRYHKHFAWFRDFQQFLTLMIPFTLMLYLGGYANSGAVVAWSFIAPLSAILVSGRRQALMWFLAFFACLLIGALLEGSLRADNNLPDYVVTSFYVLNLIGASGAAFAIVIYFMTRGEADKA
;
A
#
# COMPACT_ATOMS: atom_id res chain seq x y z
N MET A 1 -30.08 7.80 -30.56
CA MET A 1 -29.70 6.50 -29.97
C MET A 1 -28.73 6.81 -28.84
N SER A 2 -29.28 7.07 -27.66
CA SER A 2 -28.54 7.50 -26.47
C SER A 2 -27.70 6.34 -25.95
N SER A 3 -26.38 6.46 -26.02
CA SER A 3 -25.46 5.55 -25.35
C SER A 3 -25.67 5.68 -23.84
N GLU A 4 -26.38 4.73 -23.24
CA GLU A 4 -26.34 4.52 -21.80
C GLU A 4 -24.88 4.24 -21.42
N ILE A 5 -24.21 5.25 -20.89
CA ILE A 5 -22.94 5.07 -20.20
C ILE A 5 -23.25 4.15 -19.03
N LYS A 6 -22.94 2.86 -19.16
CA LYS A 6 -23.00 1.89 -18.07
C LYS A 6 -22.20 2.46 -16.91
N ARG A 7 -22.91 3.01 -15.91
CA ARG A 7 -22.29 3.50 -14.69
C ARG A 7 -21.52 2.32 -14.09
N SER A 8 -20.21 2.46 -13.99
CA SER A 8 -19.33 1.44 -13.41
C SER A 8 -19.90 1.01 -12.05
N PRO A 9 -19.95 -0.28 -11.70
CA PRO A 9 -20.47 -0.76 -10.42
C PRO A 9 -19.74 -0.15 -9.21
N TRP A 10 -18.57 0.45 -9.44
CA TRP A 10 -17.76 1.15 -8.46
C TRP A 10 -18.20 2.61 -8.21
N THR A 11 -19.07 3.20 -9.04
CA THR A 11 -19.50 4.61 -8.92
C THR A 11 -20.10 4.98 -7.55
N PRO A 12 -20.95 4.16 -6.89
CA PRO A 12 -21.50 4.51 -5.57
C PRO A 12 -20.47 4.43 -4.44
N PHE A 13 -19.43 3.61 -4.61
CA PHE A 13 -18.34 3.48 -3.65
C PHE A 13 -17.37 4.65 -3.79
N LEU A 14 -16.94 4.94 -5.03
CA LEU A 14 -16.09 6.08 -5.35
C LEU A 14 -16.74 7.40 -4.93
N HIS A 15 -18.03 7.60 -5.19
CA HIS A 15 -18.75 8.81 -4.80
C HIS A 15 -18.85 8.98 -3.27
N ARG A 16 -18.91 7.88 -2.49
CA ARG A 16 -18.88 7.95 -1.02
C ARG A 16 -17.47 8.25 -0.49
N LEU A 17 -16.44 7.70 -1.12
CA LEU A 17 -15.05 8.04 -0.79
C LEU A 17 -14.73 9.49 -1.14
N GLU A 18 -15.21 9.97 -2.28
CA GLU A 18 -15.12 11.37 -2.68
C GLU A 18 -15.83 12.25 -1.66
N GLN A 19 -17.04 11.93 -1.20
CA GLN A 19 -17.70 12.68 -0.13
C GLN A 19 -16.95 12.66 1.21
N LEU A 20 -16.21 11.59 1.52
CA LEU A 20 -15.36 11.48 2.71
C LEU A 20 -14.05 12.27 2.58
N ALA A 21 -13.55 12.38 1.35
CA ALA A 21 -12.29 13.03 1.01
C ALA A 21 -12.45 14.53 0.72
N HIS A 22 -13.57 14.94 0.16
CA HIS A 22 -13.77 16.27 -0.41
C HIS A 22 -14.36 17.23 0.63
N ASP A 23 -13.55 18.19 1.06
CA ASP A 23 -14.03 19.37 1.77
C ASP A 23 -14.45 20.44 0.74
N GLU A 24 -15.42 21.29 1.07
CA GLU A 24 -15.99 22.31 0.14
C GLU A 24 -14.96 23.33 -0.40
N GLY A 25 -13.72 23.33 0.12
CA GLY A 25 -12.61 24.18 -0.34
C GLY A 25 -11.45 23.44 -1.02
N ASP A 26 -11.53 22.12 -1.21
CA ASP A 26 -10.44 21.37 -1.85
C ASP A 26 -10.34 21.68 -3.35
N SER A 27 -9.11 21.89 -3.84
CA SER A 27 -8.85 21.86 -5.28
C SER A 27 -9.15 20.47 -5.85
N SER A 28 -9.55 20.39 -7.13
CA SER A 28 -9.81 19.12 -7.82
C SER A 28 -8.64 18.12 -7.70
N ASP A 29 -7.40 18.61 -7.82
CA ASP A 29 -6.20 17.80 -7.68
C ASP A 29 -6.05 17.18 -6.29
N LEU A 30 -6.31 17.97 -5.24
CA LEU A 30 -6.23 17.51 -3.85
C LEU A 30 -7.31 16.47 -3.54
N ALA A 31 -8.53 16.67 -4.04
CA ALA A 31 -9.62 15.70 -3.89
C ALA A 31 -9.25 14.35 -4.53
N ILE A 32 -8.65 14.37 -5.72
CA ILE A 32 -8.15 13.16 -6.40
C ILE A 32 -7.06 12.47 -5.56
N GLN A 33 -6.07 13.22 -5.06
CA GLN A 33 -5.01 12.66 -4.22
C GLN A 33 -5.58 12.01 -2.95
N LYS A 34 -6.54 12.66 -2.28
CA LYS A 34 -7.22 12.11 -1.11
C LYS A 34 -7.95 10.81 -1.44
N THR A 35 -8.73 10.79 -2.51
CA THR A 35 -9.47 9.59 -2.95
C THR A 35 -8.53 8.43 -3.28
N LEU A 36 -7.41 8.69 -3.94
CA LEU A 36 -6.41 7.65 -4.28
C LEU A 36 -5.82 7.02 -3.02
N VAL A 37 -5.30 7.84 -2.09
CA VAL A 37 -4.66 7.33 -0.87
C VAL A 37 -5.69 6.62 0.02
N LEU A 38 -6.92 7.15 0.13
CA LEU A 38 -7.99 6.53 0.90
C LEU A 38 -8.41 5.17 0.31
N THR A 39 -8.56 5.10 -1.01
CA THR A 39 -8.92 3.84 -1.70
C THR A 39 -7.84 2.79 -1.48
N PHE A 40 -6.57 3.16 -1.66
CA PHE A 40 -5.45 2.25 -1.45
C PHE A 40 -5.37 1.79 0.02
N ALA A 41 -5.51 2.71 0.98
CA ALA A 41 -5.54 2.41 2.41
C ALA A 41 -6.60 1.37 2.76
N LEU A 42 -7.81 1.50 2.22
CA LEU A 42 -8.92 0.57 2.46
C LEU A 42 -8.67 -0.81 1.83
N ILE A 43 -8.26 -0.86 0.56
CA ILE A 43 -7.96 -2.13 -0.14
C ILE A 43 -6.87 -2.89 0.61
N MET A 44 -5.77 -2.20 0.95
CA MET A 44 -4.66 -2.80 1.67
C MET A 44 -5.03 -3.19 3.11
N SER A 45 -5.97 -2.49 3.75
CA SER A 45 -6.46 -2.88 5.09
C SER A 45 -7.25 -4.17 5.03
N ILE A 46 -8.07 -4.38 4.01
CA ILE A 46 -8.79 -5.64 3.80
C ILE A 46 -7.78 -6.77 3.51
N ALA A 47 -6.83 -6.52 2.61
CA ALA A 47 -5.77 -7.49 2.31
C ALA A 47 -4.95 -7.83 3.57
N GLY A 48 -4.62 -6.85 4.42
CA GLY A 48 -3.91 -7.03 5.67
C GLY A 48 -4.64 -7.95 6.65
N ILE A 49 -5.97 -7.82 6.76
CA ILE A 49 -6.78 -8.72 7.59
C ILE A 49 -6.72 -10.15 7.06
N LEU A 50 -6.88 -10.33 5.74
CA LEU A 50 -6.81 -11.64 5.11
C LEU A 50 -5.44 -12.30 5.29
N TRP A 51 -4.35 -11.54 5.09
CA TRP A 51 -2.99 -12.06 5.24
C TRP A 51 -2.65 -12.39 6.69
N GLY A 52 -3.06 -11.52 7.63
CA GLY A 52 -2.93 -11.79 9.06
C GLY A 52 -3.60 -13.12 9.44
N ALA A 53 -4.80 -13.38 8.92
CA ALA A 53 -5.50 -14.64 9.16
C ALA A 53 -4.76 -15.85 8.56
N ILE A 54 -4.15 -15.73 7.37
CA ILE A 54 -3.36 -16.81 6.77
C ILE A 54 -2.14 -17.13 7.63
N TYR A 55 -1.42 -16.14 8.13
CA TYR A 55 -0.28 -16.38 9.03
C TYR A 55 -0.72 -17.08 10.33
N LEU A 56 -1.89 -16.74 10.89
CA LEU A 56 -2.42 -17.45 12.06
C LEU A 56 -2.75 -18.91 11.78
N ILE A 57 -3.24 -19.25 10.59
CA ILE A 57 -3.53 -20.64 10.20
C ILE A 57 -2.26 -21.51 10.24
N TRP A 58 -1.12 -20.92 9.90
CA TRP A 58 0.19 -21.57 9.90
C TRP A 58 1.00 -21.32 11.16
N ASP A 59 0.37 -20.95 12.27
CA ASP A 59 1.03 -20.73 13.57
C ASP A 59 2.17 -19.69 13.53
N GLU A 60 1.96 -18.60 12.78
CA GLU A 60 2.87 -17.45 12.68
C GLU A 60 2.27 -16.19 13.34
N PRO A 61 2.04 -16.17 14.67
CA PRO A 61 1.33 -15.08 15.34
C PRO A 61 2.09 -13.75 15.28
N ILE A 62 3.42 -13.78 15.37
CA ILE A 62 4.24 -12.57 15.28
C ILE A 62 4.23 -12.01 13.85
N ALA A 63 4.24 -12.86 12.82
CA ALA A 63 4.08 -12.40 11.44
C ALA A 63 2.68 -11.82 11.23
N SER A 64 1.63 -12.46 11.76
CA SER A 64 0.24 -12.01 11.63
C SER A 64 -0.02 -10.61 12.21
N PHE A 65 0.74 -10.22 13.24
CA PHE A 65 0.63 -8.92 13.88
C PHE A 65 0.85 -7.78 12.88
N TRP A 66 1.81 -7.91 11.96
CA TRP A 66 2.19 -6.83 11.05
C TRP A 66 1.09 -6.45 10.05
N PRO A 67 0.46 -7.41 9.32
CA PRO A 67 -0.73 -7.12 8.51
C PRO A 67 -1.91 -6.56 9.32
N PHE A 68 -2.20 -7.10 10.50
CA PHE A 68 -3.29 -6.57 11.34
C PHE A 68 -2.99 -5.15 11.84
N ALA A 69 -1.73 -4.87 12.21
CA ALA A 69 -1.26 -3.56 12.60
C ALA A 69 -1.44 -2.55 11.46
N TYR A 70 -1.11 -2.92 10.21
CA TYR A 70 -1.39 -2.08 9.05
C TYR A 70 -2.87 -1.70 9.00
N SER A 71 -3.78 -2.69 9.04
CA SER A 71 -5.22 -2.45 8.94
C SER A 71 -5.74 -1.59 10.08
N PHE A 72 -5.28 -1.85 11.32
CA PHE A 72 -5.65 -1.07 12.49
C PHE A 72 -5.16 0.38 12.40
N PHE A 73 -3.86 0.58 12.18
CA PHE A 73 -3.28 1.93 12.13
C PHE A 73 -3.77 2.72 10.91
N SER A 74 -4.01 2.05 9.78
CA SER A 74 -4.62 2.67 8.60
C SER A 74 -6.05 3.12 8.90
N LEU A 75 -6.86 2.33 9.61
CA LEU A 75 -8.22 2.73 10.00
C LEU A 75 -8.18 3.93 10.97
N VAL A 76 -7.30 3.89 11.98
CA VAL A 76 -7.08 5.03 12.89
C VAL A 76 -6.67 6.28 12.10
N ASN A 77 -5.76 6.14 11.14
CA ASN A 77 -5.31 7.24 10.29
C ASN A 77 -6.46 7.86 9.47
N ILE A 78 -7.35 7.03 8.89
CA ILE A 78 -8.55 7.49 8.18
C ILE A 78 -9.50 8.25 9.12
N ILE A 79 -9.70 7.75 10.34
CA ILE A 79 -10.52 8.42 11.34
C ILE A 79 -9.91 9.78 11.71
N LEU A 80 -8.59 9.83 11.95
CA LEU A 80 -7.88 11.08 12.26
C LEU A 80 -7.93 12.09 11.11
N LEU A 81 -7.85 11.63 9.85
CA LEU A 81 -8.06 12.48 8.68
C LEU A 81 -9.43 13.15 8.73
N ARG A 82 -10.48 12.41 9.08
CA ARG A 82 -11.85 12.94 9.18
C ARG A 82 -11.99 14.02 10.27
N TYR A 83 -11.29 13.87 11.39
CA TYR A 83 -11.36 14.82 12.51
C TYR A 83 -10.46 16.05 12.31
N HIS A 84 -9.22 15.85 11.90
CA HIS A 84 -8.23 16.93 11.81
C HIS A 84 -8.15 17.58 10.43
N LYS A 85 -8.64 16.91 9.38
CA LYS A 85 -8.58 17.37 7.97
C LYS A 85 -7.15 17.67 7.46
N HIS A 86 -6.13 17.16 8.16
CA HIS A 86 -4.72 17.36 7.82
C HIS A 86 -4.23 16.27 6.87
N PHE A 87 -4.46 16.47 5.56
CA PHE A 87 -4.15 15.47 4.55
C PHE A 87 -2.66 15.11 4.46
N ALA A 88 -1.75 16.09 4.59
CA ALA A 88 -0.31 15.82 4.51
C ALA A 88 0.13 14.80 5.56
N TRP A 89 -0.38 14.91 6.79
CA TRP A 89 -0.06 13.98 7.87
C TRP A 89 -0.64 12.58 7.61
N PHE A 90 -1.90 12.52 7.19
CA PHE A 90 -2.55 11.27 6.79
C PHE A 90 -1.75 10.54 5.70
N ARG A 91 -1.39 11.27 4.64
CA ARG A 91 -0.62 10.77 3.51
C ARG A 91 0.74 10.25 3.95
N ASP A 92 1.50 11.04 4.70
CA ASP A 92 2.87 10.69 5.10
C ASP A 92 2.88 9.49 6.06
N PHE A 93 1.90 9.41 6.97
CA PHE A 93 1.74 8.24 7.84
C PHE A 93 1.30 6.99 7.06
N GLN A 94 0.39 7.12 6.09
CA GLN A 94 0.00 6.00 5.24
C GLN A 94 1.18 5.48 4.42
N GLN A 95 2.05 6.38 3.98
CA GLN A 95 3.27 6.06 3.26
C GLN A 95 4.26 5.30 4.13
N PHE A 96 4.44 5.76 5.36
CA PHE A 96 5.23 5.08 6.37
C PHE A 96 4.72 3.66 6.61
N LEU A 97 3.42 3.46 6.80
CA LEU A 97 2.83 2.12 6.98
C LEU A 97 3.07 1.22 5.75
N THR A 98 2.84 1.76 4.55
CA THR A 98 3.03 1.03 3.28
C THR A 98 4.48 0.59 3.11
N LEU A 99 5.44 1.41 3.56
CA LEU A 99 6.87 1.10 3.49
C LEU A 99 7.29 0.11 4.59
N MET A 100 6.97 0.41 5.85
CA MET A 100 7.52 -0.28 7.00
C MET A 100 6.90 -1.64 7.26
N ILE A 101 5.59 -1.79 7.07
CA ILE A 101 4.91 -3.05 7.42
C ILE A 101 5.43 -4.23 6.60
N PRO A 102 5.54 -4.17 5.26
CA PRO A 102 6.06 -5.29 4.49
C PRO A 102 7.55 -5.55 4.78
N PHE A 103 8.32 -4.49 5.07
CA PHE A 103 9.72 -4.62 5.47
C PHE A 103 9.89 -5.36 6.79
N THR A 104 9.17 -4.94 7.85
CA THR A 104 9.27 -5.62 9.16
C THR A 104 8.72 -7.04 9.07
N LEU A 105 7.61 -7.25 8.38
CA LEU A 105 7.07 -8.59 8.11
C LEU A 105 8.11 -9.51 7.43
N MET A 106 8.83 -9.00 6.43
CA MET A 106 9.91 -9.75 5.77
C MET A 106 11.00 -10.18 6.77
N LEU A 107 11.47 -9.26 7.61
CA LEU A 107 12.47 -9.61 8.63
C LEU A 107 11.96 -10.69 9.58
N TYR A 108 10.73 -10.56 10.06
CA TYR A 108 10.12 -11.53 10.96
C TYR A 108 9.87 -12.88 10.30
N LEU A 109 9.61 -12.93 9.00
CA LEU A 109 9.44 -14.19 8.28
C LEU A 109 10.76 -14.90 7.96
N GLY A 110 11.91 -14.29 8.28
CA GLY A 110 13.22 -14.90 8.05
C GLY A 110 13.85 -14.52 6.72
N GLY A 111 13.59 -13.31 6.22
CA GLY A 111 14.28 -12.75 5.05
C GLY A 111 13.47 -12.76 3.75
N TYR A 112 14.15 -12.49 2.63
CA TYR A 112 13.47 -12.29 1.34
C TYR A 112 12.78 -13.55 0.84
N ALA A 113 13.49 -14.69 0.89
CA ALA A 113 12.98 -15.95 0.37
C ALA A 113 11.80 -16.46 1.19
N ASN A 114 11.99 -16.56 2.50
CA ASN A 114 11.01 -17.11 3.44
C ASN A 114 9.73 -16.27 3.54
N SER A 115 9.81 -14.97 3.25
CA SER A 115 8.64 -14.08 3.20
C SER A 115 7.91 -14.07 1.86
N GLY A 116 8.44 -14.75 0.82
CA GLY A 116 7.92 -14.64 -0.54
C GLY A 116 8.14 -13.24 -1.13
N ALA A 117 9.25 -12.58 -0.81
CA ALA A 117 9.59 -11.23 -1.24
C ALA A 117 8.51 -10.17 -0.96
N VAL A 118 7.80 -10.29 0.19
CA VAL A 118 6.68 -9.40 0.54
C VAL A 118 7.07 -7.92 0.61
N VAL A 119 8.35 -7.61 0.85
CA VAL A 119 8.92 -6.26 0.82
C VAL A 119 8.74 -5.55 -0.53
N ALA A 120 8.45 -6.27 -1.62
CA ALA A 120 8.13 -5.68 -2.92
C ALA A 120 6.95 -4.68 -2.82
N TRP A 121 5.97 -4.94 -1.95
CA TRP A 121 4.86 -4.02 -1.69
C TRP A 121 5.29 -2.66 -1.14
N SER A 122 6.44 -2.60 -0.44
CA SER A 122 6.98 -1.34 0.07
C SER A 122 7.37 -0.37 -1.05
N PHE A 123 7.57 -0.85 -2.29
CA PHE A 123 7.84 0.03 -3.44
C PHE A 123 6.64 0.91 -3.84
N ILE A 124 5.42 0.56 -3.41
CA ILE A 124 4.26 1.40 -3.65
C ILE A 124 4.38 2.75 -2.94
N ALA A 125 5.09 2.82 -1.81
CA ALA A 125 5.34 4.07 -1.10
C ALA A 125 6.06 5.12 -1.97
N PRO A 126 7.28 4.92 -2.48
CA PRO A 126 7.90 5.91 -3.35
C PRO A 126 7.10 6.21 -4.62
N LEU A 127 6.43 5.21 -5.18
CA LEU A 127 5.66 5.39 -6.41
C LEU A 127 4.42 6.27 -6.19
N SER A 128 3.65 6.04 -5.12
CA SER A 128 2.50 6.87 -4.79
C SER A 128 2.93 8.28 -4.39
N ALA A 129 4.10 8.46 -3.75
CA ALA A 129 4.62 9.78 -3.40
C ALA A 129 4.82 10.69 -4.63
N ILE A 130 5.12 10.12 -5.80
CA ILE A 130 5.18 10.88 -7.06
C ILE A 130 3.82 11.52 -7.36
N LEU A 131 2.72 10.81 -7.09
CA LEU A 131 1.35 11.29 -7.32
C LEU A 131 0.88 12.31 -6.29
N VAL A 132 1.29 12.16 -5.03
CA VAL A 132 0.63 12.86 -3.90
C VAL A 132 1.53 13.80 -3.10
N SER A 133 2.85 13.80 -3.32
CA SER A 133 3.81 14.50 -2.45
C SER A 133 4.86 15.34 -3.17
N GLY A 134 4.96 15.22 -4.49
CA GLY A 134 5.96 15.93 -5.30
C GLY A 134 7.37 15.32 -5.23
N ARG A 135 8.26 15.86 -6.07
CA ARG A 135 9.56 15.25 -6.39
C ARG A 135 10.48 14.99 -5.19
N ARG A 136 10.63 15.97 -4.28
CA ARG A 136 11.54 15.85 -3.13
C ARG A 136 11.12 14.71 -2.21
N GLN A 137 9.82 14.65 -1.87
CA GLN A 137 9.31 13.59 -1.00
C GLN A 137 9.35 12.22 -1.70
N ALA A 138 9.04 12.15 -3.00
CA ALA A 138 9.19 10.90 -3.75
C ALA A 138 10.62 10.34 -3.70
N LEU A 139 11.63 11.20 -3.87
CA LEU A 139 13.03 10.79 -3.71
C LEU A 139 13.36 10.34 -2.29
N MET A 140 12.85 11.04 -1.26
CA MET A 140 13.05 10.62 0.14
C MET A 140 12.47 9.23 0.40
N TRP A 141 11.23 8.97 -0.03
CA TRP A 141 10.60 7.66 0.11
C TRP A 141 11.31 6.56 -0.69
N PHE A 142 11.88 6.91 -1.85
CA PHE A 142 12.64 5.96 -2.66
C PHE A 142 13.96 5.58 -1.99
N LEU A 143 14.67 6.55 -1.43
CA LEU A 143 15.87 6.31 -0.64
C LEU A 143 15.56 5.51 0.64
N ALA A 144 14.42 5.78 1.30
CA ALA A 144 13.98 5.01 2.47
C ALA A 144 13.68 3.54 2.10
N PHE A 145 13.01 3.29 0.97
CA PHE A 145 12.80 1.94 0.44
C PHE A 145 14.13 1.23 0.14
N PHE A 146 15.06 1.91 -0.53
CA PHE A 146 16.40 1.37 -0.78
C PHE A 146 17.14 1.04 0.52
N ALA A 147 17.06 1.92 1.53
CA ALA A 147 17.64 1.67 2.84
C ALA A 147 17.04 0.42 3.50
N CYS A 148 15.72 0.21 3.43
CA CYS A 148 15.09 -1.02 3.90
C CYS A 148 15.65 -2.27 3.20
N LEU A 149 15.82 -2.23 1.88
CA LEU A 149 16.41 -3.35 1.14
C LEU A 149 17.87 -3.61 1.54
N LEU A 150 18.68 -2.57 1.72
CA LEU A 150 20.07 -2.74 2.14
C LEU A 150 20.16 -3.27 3.57
N ILE A 151 19.34 -2.74 4.48
CA ILE A 151 19.28 -3.21 5.88
C ILE A 151 18.83 -4.67 5.92
N GLY A 152 17.79 -5.04 5.16
CA GLY A 152 17.35 -6.43 5.08
C GLY A 152 18.45 -7.37 4.60
N ALA A 153 19.15 -7.00 3.52
CA ALA A 153 20.26 -7.78 2.99
C ALA A 153 21.42 -7.93 3.99
N LEU A 154 21.73 -6.89 4.75
CA LEU A 154 22.76 -6.94 5.80
C LEU A 154 22.36 -7.83 6.98
N LEU A 155 21.06 -7.89 7.28
CA LEU A 155 20.52 -8.70 8.38
C LEU A 155 20.26 -10.15 7.98
N GLU A 156 20.18 -10.48 6.68
CA GLU A 156 19.73 -11.77 6.15
C GLU A 156 20.35 -12.98 6.88
N GLY A 157 21.68 -12.99 7.06
CA GLY A 157 22.38 -14.10 7.72
C GLY A 157 22.17 -14.22 9.24
N SER A 158 21.56 -13.21 9.87
CA SER A 158 21.23 -13.18 11.30
C SER A 158 19.74 -13.38 11.59
N LEU A 159 18.90 -13.43 10.55
CA LEU A 159 17.47 -13.71 10.69
C LEU A 159 17.24 -15.20 10.95
N ARG A 160 16.04 -15.54 11.44
CA ARG A 160 15.66 -16.95 11.63
C ARG A 160 15.74 -17.70 10.30
N ALA A 161 16.25 -18.93 10.36
CA ALA A 161 16.43 -19.76 9.17
C ALA A 161 15.10 -20.21 8.55
N ASP A 162 14.12 -20.56 9.41
CA ASP A 162 12.85 -21.15 9.00
C ASP A 162 11.65 -20.43 9.63
N ASN A 163 10.50 -20.63 9.00
CA ASN A 163 9.18 -20.25 9.51
C ASN A 163 8.21 -21.43 9.38
N ASN A 164 7.03 -21.29 9.96
CA ASN A 164 6.04 -22.38 9.98
C ASN A 164 5.24 -22.49 8.65
N LEU A 165 5.55 -21.67 7.64
CA LEU A 165 4.89 -21.73 6.34
C LEU A 165 5.46 -22.89 5.51
N PRO A 166 4.61 -23.77 4.96
CA PRO A 166 5.07 -24.76 4.01
C PRO A 166 5.67 -24.12 2.74
N ASP A 167 6.62 -24.79 2.10
CA ASP A 167 7.29 -24.30 0.88
C ASP A 167 6.34 -23.90 -0.24
N TYR A 168 5.22 -24.63 -0.39
CA TYR A 168 4.22 -24.30 -1.41
C TYR A 168 3.47 -23.00 -1.09
N VAL A 169 3.29 -22.66 0.19
CA VAL A 169 2.70 -21.38 0.64
C VAL A 169 3.69 -20.26 0.40
N VAL A 170 4.96 -20.45 0.76
CA VAL A 170 6.04 -19.48 0.50
C VAL A 170 6.16 -19.21 -1.01
N THR A 171 6.17 -20.26 -1.84
CA THR A 171 6.22 -20.15 -3.30
C THR A 171 5.00 -19.42 -3.85
N SER A 172 3.81 -19.71 -3.33
CA SER A 172 2.57 -19.03 -3.73
C SER A 172 2.62 -17.54 -3.38
N PHE A 173 3.12 -17.19 -2.19
CA PHE A 173 3.35 -15.81 -1.79
C PHE A 173 4.38 -15.12 -2.67
N TYR A 174 5.44 -15.81 -3.05
CA TYR A 174 6.44 -15.29 -3.97
C TYR A 174 5.82 -14.83 -5.30
N VAL A 175 5.08 -15.73 -5.95
CA VAL A 175 4.41 -15.45 -7.23
C VAL A 175 3.37 -14.34 -7.06
N LEU A 176 2.55 -14.43 -6.01
CA LEU A 176 1.50 -13.45 -5.73
C LEU A 176 2.07 -12.06 -5.45
N ASN A 177 3.12 -11.94 -4.63
CA ASN A 177 3.73 -10.66 -4.28
C ASN A 177 4.38 -10.03 -5.50
N LEU A 178 5.06 -10.82 -6.34
CA LEU A 178 5.64 -10.30 -7.58
C LEU A 178 4.57 -9.79 -8.54
N ILE A 179 3.53 -10.59 -8.82
CA ILE A 179 2.42 -10.19 -9.71
C ILE A 179 1.66 -9.00 -9.11
N GLY A 180 1.33 -9.06 -7.82
CA GLY A 180 0.54 -8.05 -7.13
C GLY A 180 1.25 -6.71 -7.01
N ALA A 181 2.49 -6.69 -6.50
CA ALA A 181 3.24 -5.46 -6.33
C ALA A 181 3.61 -4.83 -7.68
N SER A 182 4.06 -5.63 -8.65
CA SER A 182 4.37 -5.10 -10.00
C SER A 182 3.11 -4.63 -10.73
N GLY A 183 2.00 -5.36 -10.62
CA GLY A 183 0.71 -4.98 -11.19
C GLY A 183 0.17 -3.69 -10.57
N ALA A 184 0.25 -3.53 -9.24
CA ALA A 184 -0.12 -2.30 -8.56
C ALA A 184 0.76 -1.12 -8.98
N ALA A 185 2.08 -1.35 -9.07
CA ALA A 185 3.01 -0.33 -9.57
C ALA A 185 2.69 0.07 -11.01
N PHE A 186 2.44 -0.89 -11.88
CA PHE A 186 2.06 -0.65 -13.27
C PHE A 186 0.75 0.13 -13.38
N ALA A 187 -0.28 -0.23 -12.58
CA ALA A 187 -1.55 0.48 -12.55
C ALA A 187 -1.39 1.96 -12.14
N ILE A 188 -0.53 2.24 -11.16
CA ILE A 188 -0.19 3.62 -10.75
C ILE A 188 0.48 4.40 -11.88
N VAL A 189 1.40 3.78 -12.62
CA VAL A 189 2.05 4.41 -13.78
C VAL A 189 1.05 4.68 -14.90
N ILE A 190 0.19 3.72 -15.23
CA ILE A 190 -0.87 3.90 -16.25
C ILE A 190 -1.79 5.05 -15.85
N TYR A 191 -2.22 5.10 -14.60
CA TYR A 191 -3.04 6.19 -14.08
C TYR A 191 -2.36 7.56 -14.27
N PHE A 192 -1.07 7.65 -13.97
CA PHE A 192 -0.29 8.88 -14.17
C PHE A 192 -0.22 9.31 -15.64
N MET A 193 0.05 8.35 -16.54
CA MET A 193 0.11 8.63 -17.98
C MET A 193 -1.22 9.14 -18.52
N THR A 194 -2.33 8.48 -18.18
CA THR A 194 -3.66 8.88 -18.64
C THR A 194 -4.07 10.27 -18.14
N ARG A 195 -3.64 10.66 -16.94
CA ARG A 195 -3.90 12.00 -16.40
C ARG A 195 -3.09 13.06 -17.15
N GLY A 196 -1.81 12.79 -17.40
CA GLY A 196 -0.94 13.73 -18.13
C GLY A 196 -1.35 13.94 -19.59
N GLU A 197 -2.11 13.03 -20.18
CA GLU A 197 -2.74 13.21 -21.50
C GLU A 197 -3.98 14.09 -21.43
N ALA A 198 -4.82 13.91 -20.41
CA ALA A 198 -6.01 14.73 -20.19
C ALA A 198 -5.69 16.21 -19.90
N ASP A 199 -4.61 16.48 -19.17
CA ASP A 199 -4.17 17.86 -18.86
C ASP A 199 -3.62 18.62 -20.08
N LYS A 200 -3.32 17.92 -21.18
CA LYS A 200 -2.80 18.51 -22.44
C LYS A 200 -3.87 18.74 -23.51
N ALA A 201 -5.08 18.21 -23.32
CA ALA A 201 -6.21 18.31 -24.24
C ALA A 201 -7.09 19.52 -23.91
#